data_AF-A0A1E8CUW2-F1
#
_entry.id   AF-A0A1E8CUW2-F1
#
_cell.length_a   1.000
_cell.length_b   1.000
_cell.length_c   1.000
_cell.angle_alpha   90.00
_cell.angle_beta   90.00
_cell.angle_gamma   90.00
#
_symmetry.space_group_name_H-M   'P 1'
#
loop_
_entity.id
_entity.type
_entity.pdbx_description
1 polymer ?
#
loop_
_entity_poly.entity_id
_entity_poly.type
_entity_poly.pdbx_seq_one_letter_code
_entity_poly.pdbx_strand_id
1 'polypeptide(L)'
;METVNGVPVSEEKIREWAEEAERGYDVEKLRKRGRKPMGDGPARVVPVRVDDTLLSALDQRAEHDHLSRSEVIRAAIRAYVA
;
A
#
# COMPACT_ATOMS: atom_id res chain seq x y z
N MET A 1 28.49 0.20 20.47
CA MET A 1 27.11 -0.11 20.91
C MET A 1 26.24 -0.16 19.68
N GLU A 2 25.46 -1.23 19.53
CA GLU A 2 24.49 -1.34 18.45
C GLU A 2 23.30 -0.42 18.72
N THR A 3 22.71 0.13 17.65
CA THR A 3 21.63 1.11 17.75
C THR A 3 20.48 0.72 16.83
N VAL A 4 19.24 0.99 17.26
CA VAL A 4 18.02 0.85 16.46
C VAL A 4 17.36 2.22 16.41
N ASN A 5 17.13 2.77 15.21
CA ASN A 5 16.60 4.11 14.99
C ASN A 5 17.40 5.21 15.73
N GLY A 6 18.72 5.07 15.80
CA GLY A 6 19.61 6.01 16.50
C GLY A 6 19.60 5.90 18.03
N VAL A 7 18.86 4.95 18.60
CA VAL A 7 18.81 4.71 20.06
C VAL A 7 19.69 3.51 20.40
N PRO A 8 20.61 3.63 21.39
CA PRO A 8 21.39 2.50 21.88
C PRO A 8 20.52 1.35 22.39
N VAL A 9 20.91 0.13 22.03
CA VAL A 9 20.26 -1.09 22.52
C VAL A 9 20.87 -1.46 23.86
N SER A 10 20.04 -1.58 24.90
CA SER A 10 20.43 -2.05 26.23
C SER A 10 20.28 -3.57 26.35
N GLU A 11 21.01 -4.17 27.27
CA GLU A 11 20.87 -5.60 27.63
C GLU A 11 19.43 -5.96 28.05
N GLU A 12 18.73 -5.01 28.67
CA GLU A 12 17.33 -5.17 29.05
C GLU A 12 16.41 -5.28 27.83
N LYS A 13 16.60 -4.43 26.80
CA LYS A 13 15.87 -4.54 25.53
C LYS A 13 16.13 -5.86 24.83
N ILE A 14 17.38 -6.33 24.84
CA ILE A 14 17.74 -7.61 24.22
C ILE A 14 16.99 -8.75 24.91
N ARG A 15 16.94 -8.74 26.25
CA ARG A 15 16.21 -9.74 27.04
C ARG A 15 14.72 -9.70 26.76
N GLU A 16 14.11 -8.51 26.74
CA GLU A 16 12.69 -8.33 26.44
C GLU A 16 12.32 -8.87 25.06
N TRP A 17 13.12 -8.57 24.03
CA TRP A 17 12.90 -9.07 22.68
C TRP A 17 13.10 -10.59 22.57
N ALA A 18 14.08 -11.14 23.29
CA ALA A 18 14.30 -12.59 23.34
C ALA A 18 13.11 -13.32 23.97
N GLU A 19 12.64 -12.84 25.13
CA GLU A 19 11.45 -13.38 25.80
C GLU A 19 10.19 -13.26 24.95
N GLU A 20 10.02 -12.15 24.24
CA GLU A 20 8.92 -11.96 23.29
C GLU A 20 8.97 -12.97 22.15
N ALA A 21 10.16 -13.22 21.58
CA ALA A 21 10.34 -14.19 20.52
C ALA A 21 10.08 -15.64 20.99
N GLU A 22 10.55 -16.00 22.18
CA GLU A 22 10.35 -17.32 22.78
C GLU A 22 8.89 -17.58 23.16
N ARG A 23 8.18 -16.57 23.68
CA ARG A 23 6.74 -16.63 23.96
C ARG A 23 5.92 -16.86 22.70
N GLY A 24 6.43 -16.43 21.54
CA GLY A 24 5.76 -16.54 20.26
C GLY A 24 4.59 -15.56 20.09
N TYR A 25 4.10 -15.44 18.86
CA TYR A 25 2.97 -14.57 18.52
C TYR A 25 1.70 -15.38 18.25
N ASP A 26 0.57 -14.86 18.70
CA ASP A 26 -0.75 -15.39 18.35
C ASP A 26 -1.07 -15.05 16.88
N VAL A 27 -0.77 -16.00 15.99
CA VAL A 27 -0.90 -15.83 14.54
C VAL A 27 -2.33 -15.51 14.08
N GLU A 28 -3.35 -15.91 14.85
CA GLU A 28 -4.76 -15.63 14.53
C GLU A 28 -5.12 -14.17 14.83
N LYS A 29 -4.44 -13.54 15.80
CA LYS A 29 -4.60 -12.10 16.07
C LYS A 29 -3.79 -11.22 15.13
N LEU A 30 -2.82 -11.78 14.40
CA LEU A 30 -2.07 -11.03 13.41
C LEU A 30 -2.97 -10.71 12.21
N ARG A 31 -3.03 -9.42 11.84
CA ARG A 31 -3.78 -9.00 10.65
C ARG A 31 -3.26 -9.76 9.44
N LYS A 32 -4.17 -10.41 8.68
CA LYS A 32 -3.83 -11.05 7.41
C LYS A 32 -3.00 -10.09 6.56
N ARG A 33 -1.76 -10.51 6.26
CA ARG A 33 -0.87 -9.79 5.36
C ARG A 33 -1.49 -9.75 3.97
N GLY A 34 -1.43 -8.59 3.31
CA GLY A 34 -2.00 -8.39 1.98
C GLY A 34 -2.26 -6.92 1.68
N ARG A 35 -2.45 -6.61 0.40
CA ARG A 35 -2.83 -5.27 -0.04
C ARG A 35 -4.26 -5.00 0.41
N LYS A 36 -4.52 -3.81 0.95
CA LYS A 36 -5.88 -3.41 1.37
C LYS A 36 -6.83 -3.53 0.16
N PRO A 37 -8.06 -4.04 0.33
CA PRO A 37 -9.05 -4.09 -0.73
C PRO A 37 -9.37 -2.67 -1.26
N MET A 38 -9.83 -2.61 -2.50
CA MET A 38 -10.35 -1.37 -3.10
C MET A 38 -11.89 -1.40 -3.01
N GLY A 39 -12.45 -0.85 -1.94
CA GLY A 39 -13.89 -0.95 -1.63
C GLY A 39 -14.21 -2.21 -0.81
N ASP A 40 -15.36 -2.83 -1.09
CA ASP A 40 -15.89 -3.98 -0.32
C ASP A 40 -15.17 -5.31 -0.59
N GLY A 41 -14.17 -5.32 -1.48
CA GLY A 41 -13.47 -6.53 -1.88
C GLY A 41 -12.20 -6.31 -2.70
N PRO A 42 -11.59 -7.39 -3.20
CA PRO A 42 -10.42 -7.30 -4.08
C PRO A 42 -10.79 -6.57 -5.38
N ALA A 43 -9.87 -5.74 -5.87
CA ALA A 43 -10.03 -5.08 -7.16
C ALA A 43 -10.04 -6.12 -8.31
N ARG A 44 -10.91 -5.91 -9.30
CA ARG A 44 -10.92 -6.67 -10.56
C ARG A 44 -10.26 -5.85 -11.67
N VAL A 45 -9.38 -6.48 -12.44
CA VAL A 45 -8.81 -5.86 -13.65
C VAL A 45 -9.83 -5.94 -14.79
N VAL A 46 -10.16 -4.80 -15.39
CA VAL A 46 -11.03 -4.69 -16.56
C VAL A 46 -10.19 -4.15 -17.73
N PRO A 47 -9.89 -4.94 -18.78
CA PRO A 47 -9.11 -4.46 -19.91
C PRO A 47 -9.94 -3.51 -20.78
N VAL A 48 -9.36 -2.37 -21.16
CA VAL A 48 -9.98 -1.36 -22.03
C VAL A 48 -8.98 -0.97 -23.12
N ARG A 49 -9.43 -0.90 -24.38
CA ARG A 49 -8.60 -0.41 -25.48
C ARG A 49 -8.64 1.12 -25.47
N VAL A 50 -7.46 1.73 -25.49
CA VAL A 50 -7.26 3.18 -25.45
C VAL A 50 -6.26 3.50 -26.54
N ASP A 51 -6.52 4.53 -27.34
CA ASP A 51 -5.56 5.01 -28.34
C ASP A 51 -4.42 5.82 -27.69
N ASP A 52 -3.31 5.97 -28.41
CA ASP A 52 -2.12 6.62 -27.89
C ASP A 52 -2.34 8.10 -27.52
N THR A 53 -3.28 8.77 -28.19
CA THR A 53 -3.61 10.18 -27.91
C THR A 53 -4.26 10.30 -26.55
N LEU A 54 -5.27 9.46 -26.29
CA LEU A 54 -5.95 9.43 -25.00
C LEU A 54 -5.00 8.95 -23.88
N LEU A 55 -4.13 7.97 -24.15
CA LEU A 55 -3.15 7.52 -23.17
C LEU A 55 -2.18 8.64 -22.76
N SER A 56 -1.66 9.40 -23.74
CA SER A 56 -0.79 10.56 -23.49
C SER A 56 -1.48 11.65 -22.68
N ALA A 57 -2.76 11.94 -22.98
CA ALA A 57 -3.54 12.91 -22.22
C ALA A 57 -3.75 12.48 -20.75
N LEU A 58 -3.98 11.18 -20.51
CA LEU A 58 -4.08 10.62 -19.16
C LEU A 58 -2.76 10.74 -18.38
N ASP A 59 -1.62 10.52 -19.04
CA ASP A 59 -0.29 10.67 -18.43
C ASP A 59 0.02 12.11 -18.07
N GLN A 60 -0.23 13.06 -18.98
CA GLN A 60 -0.06 14.49 -18.69
C GLN A 60 -0.92 14.93 -17.51
N ARG A 61 -2.15 14.42 -17.43
CA ARG A 61 -3.06 14.72 -16.32
C ARG A 61 -2.57 14.14 -14.99
N ALA A 62 -2.05 12.91 -15.03
CA ALA A 62 -1.49 12.24 -13.86
C ALA A 62 -0.29 13.02 -13.28
N GLU A 63 0.63 13.45 -14.15
CA GLU A 63 1.77 14.28 -13.75
C GLU A 63 1.35 15.62 -13.16
N HIS A 64 0.41 16.32 -13.81
CA HIS A 64 -0.12 17.60 -13.34
C HIS A 64 -0.77 17.50 -11.95
N ASP A 65 -1.54 16.44 -11.71
CA ASP A 65 -2.27 16.24 -10.46
C ASP A 65 -1.42 15.53 -9.38
N HIS A 66 -0.19 15.13 -9.69
CA HIS A 66 0.67 14.28 -8.85
C HIS A 66 -0.03 12.99 -8.40
N LEU A 67 -0.79 12.38 -9.30
CA LEU A 67 -1.53 11.14 -9.10
C LEU A 67 -1.00 10.05 -10.03
N SER A 68 -1.28 8.79 -9.71
CA SER A 68 -1.05 7.72 -10.68
C SER A 68 -2.08 7.78 -11.82
N ARG A 69 -1.68 7.34 -13.02
CA ARG A 69 -2.60 7.16 -14.17
C ARG A 69 -3.86 6.39 -13.79
N SER A 70 -3.72 5.31 -13.01
CA SER A 70 -4.88 4.51 -12.59
C SER A 70 -5.81 5.26 -11.63
N GLU A 71 -5.30 6.21 -10.83
CA GLU A 71 -6.15 7.08 -10.00
C GLU A 71 -6.92 8.07 -10.85
N VAL A 72 -6.27 8.71 -11.83
CA VAL A 72 -6.94 9.60 -12.80
C VAL A 72 -8.06 8.85 -13.53
N ILE A 73 -7.78 7.66 -14.08
CA ILE A 73 -8.78 6.83 -14.77
C ILE A 73 -9.95 6.51 -13.85
N ARG A 74 -9.69 6.06 -12.61
CA ARG A 74 -10.77 5.74 -11.67
C ARG A 74 -11.57 6.97 -11.25
N ALA A 75 -10.93 8.13 -11.08
CA ALA A 75 -11.61 9.38 -10.76
C ALA A 75 -12.54 9.79 -11.90
N ALA A 76 -12.07 9.72 -13.15
CA ALA A 76 -12.90 9.99 -14.34
C ALA A 76 -14.09 9.04 -14.44
N ILE A 77 -13.89 7.73 -14.23
CA ILE A 77 -14.98 6.75 -14.23
C ILE A 77 -15.99 7.07 -13.13
N ARG A 78 -15.55 7.36 -11.89
CA ARG A 78 -16.46 7.73 -10.79
C ARG A 78 -17.24 8.99 -11.11
N ALA A 79 -16.60 10.02 -11.67
CA ALA A 79 -17.26 11.26 -12.06
C ALA A 79 -18.28 11.06 -13.19
N TYR A 80 -18.02 10.13 -14.11
CA TYR A 80 -18.92 9.83 -15.23
C TYR A 80 -20.16 9.03 -14.81
N VAL A 81 -20.04 8.11 -13.84
CA VAL A 81 -21.15 7.26 -13.38
C VAL A 81 -21.91 7.81 -12.16
N ALA A 82 -21.50 8.98 -11.66
CA ALA A 82 -22.10 9.63 -10.49
C ALA A 82 -23.48 10.23 -10.80
#